data_AF-A0A1V4J173-F1
#
_entry.id   AF-A0A1V4J173-F1
#
_cell.length_a   1.000
_cell.length_b   1.000
_cell.length_c   1.000
_cell.angle_alpha   90.00
_cell.angle_beta   90.00
_cell.angle_gamma   90.00
#
_symmetry.space_group_name_H-M   'P 1'
#
loop_
_entity.id
_entity.type
_entity.pdbx_description
1 polymer ?
#
loop_
_entity_poly.entity_id
_entity_poly.type
_entity_poly.pdbx_seq_one_letter_code
_entity_poly.pdbx_strand_id
1 'polypeptide(L)'
;MTEIMLFTLIGLMAGVLSGMFGIGGGIIIVPALIYLCGFDQLKAQGTSLAIMLPPVGILAFIEYYRRGQVSIKAGILICIFLVIGSVFGAKIANSVPISVIKKGFAILMIAISIKMLLSK
;
A
#
# COMPACT_ATOMS: atom_id res chain seq x y z
N MET A 1 -18.30 -19.21 3.60
CA MET A 1 -18.52 -18.67 2.25
C MET A 1 -18.42 -17.15 2.20
N THR A 2 -19.04 -16.42 3.15
CA THR A 2 -19.03 -14.95 3.17
C THR A 2 -17.64 -14.32 3.28
N GLU A 3 -16.75 -14.86 4.12
CA GLU A 3 -15.39 -14.32 4.27
C GLU A 3 -14.54 -14.47 3.01
N ILE A 4 -14.63 -15.63 2.33
CA ILE A 4 -13.90 -15.88 1.09
C ILE A 4 -14.31 -14.86 0.03
N MET A 5 -15.62 -14.65 -0.13
CA MET A 5 -16.17 -13.67 -1.06
C MET A 5 -15.71 -12.23 -0.73
N LEU A 6 -15.64 -11.88 0.56
CA LEU A 6 -15.15 -10.59 1.01
C LEU A 6 -13.66 -10.39 0.68
N PHE A 7 -12.81 -11.37 0.99
CA PHE A 7 -11.38 -11.30 0.67
C PHE A 7 -11.13 -11.22 -0.83
N THR A 8 -11.89 -11.96 -1.64
CA THR A 8 -11.80 -11.88 -3.11
C THR A 8 -12.14 -10.48 -3.61
N LEU A 9 -13.23 -9.87 -3.12
CA LEU A 9 -13.64 -8.53 -3.52
C LEU A 9 -12.61 -7.47 -3.11
N ILE A 10 -12.08 -7.56 -1.88
CA ILE A 10 -11.02 -6.68 -1.40
C ILE A 10 -9.79 -6.79 -2.29
N GLY A 11 -9.34 -8.02 -2.60
CA GLY A 11 -8.19 -8.26 -3.45
C GLY A 11 -8.37 -7.73 -4.87
N LEU A 12 -9.54 -7.93 -5.47
CA LEU A 12 -9.84 -7.46 -6.83
C LEU A 12 -9.85 -5.94 -6.90
N MET A 13 -10.58 -5.26 -6.01
CA MET A 13 -10.60 -3.80 -5.97
C MET A 13 -9.22 -3.21 -5.68
N ALA A 14 -8.51 -3.76 -4.69
CA ALA A 14 -7.18 -3.29 -4.35
C ALA A 14 -6.19 -3.49 -5.50
N GLY A 15 -6.27 -4.61 -6.23
CA GLY A 15 -5.44 -4.89 -7.39
C GLY A 15 -5.67 -3.90 -8.54
N VAL A 16 -6.94 -3.67 -8.90
CA VAL A 16 -7.31 -2.69 -9.94
C VAL A 16 -6.80 -1.30 -9.59
N LEU A 17 -7.09 -0.82 -8.38
CA LEU A 17 -6.70 0.52 -7.94
C LEU A 17 -5.18 0.65 -7.80
N SER A 18 -4.51 -0.40 -7.32
CA SER A 18 -3.04 -0.43 -7.24
C SER A 18 -2.40 -0.35 -8.63
N GLY A 19 -2.95 -1.06 -9.63
CA GLY A 19 -2.48 -1.00 -11.01
C GLY A 19 -2.72 0.37 -11.65
N MET A 20 -3.88 0.99 -11.42
CA MET A 20 -4.23 2.30 -11.98
C MET A 20 -3.41 3.45 -11.41
N PHE A 21 -3.23 3.48 -10.08
CA PHE A 21 -2.64 4.62 -9.38
C PHE A 21 -1.21 4.38 -8.89
N GLY A 22 -0.69 3.14 -8.96
CA GLY A 22 0.67 2.80 -8.54
C GLY A 22 0.92 2.86 -7.02
N ILE A 23 -0.13 2.94 -6.19
CA ILE A 23 -0.01 3.21 -4.73
C ILE A 23 0.10 1.91 -3.90
N GLY A 24 0.16 0.74 -4.53
CA GLY A 24 0.31 -0.56 -3.85
C GLY A 24 -0.99 -1.13 -3.26
N GLY A 25 -2.12 -0.41 -3.26
CA GLY A 25 -3.42 -0.92 -2.78
C GLY A 25 -3.61 -0.94 -1.26
N GLY A 26 -2.60 -0.55 -0.48
CA GLY A 26 -2.62 -0.62 1.00
C GLY A 26 -3.58 0.37 1.64
N ILE A 27 -3.83 1.48 0.94
CA ILE A 27 -4.86 2.46 1.29
C ILE A 27 -6.26 1.82 1.31
N ILE A 28 -6.49 0.78 0.49
CA ILE A 28 -7.75 0.04 0.42
C ILE A 28 -7.69 -1.18 1.36
N ILE A 29 -6.61 -1.98 1.28
CA ILE A 29 -6.50 -3.27 1.98
C ILE A 29 -6.48 -3.07 3.50
N VAL A 30 -5.70 -2.11 4.02
CA VAL A 30 -5.55 -1.96 5.48
C VAL A 30 -6.87 -1.57 6.15
N PRO A 31 -7.61 -0.54 5.70
CA PRO A 31 -8.93 -0.24 6.25
C PRO A 31 -9.94 -1.39 6.08
N ALA A 32 -9.93 -2.07 4.93
CA ALA A 32 -10.83 -3.19 4.69
C ALA A 32 -10.59 -4.34 5.68
N LEU A 33 -9.34 -4.71 5.92
CA LEU A 33 -9.00 -5.75 6.90
C LEU A 33 -9.38 -5.36 8.33
N ILE A 34 -9.25 -4.08 8.70
CA ILE A 34 -9.62 -3.60 10.04
C ILE A 34 -11.14 -3.57 10.21
N TYR A 35 -11.83 -2.85 9.32
CA TYR A 35 -13.24 -2.51 9.52
C TYR A 35 -14.20 -3.59 9.03
N LEU A 36 -13.80 -4.38 8.02
CA LEU A 36 -14.65 -5.44 7.46
C LEU A 36 -14.27 -6.82 7.97
N CYS A 37 -13.00 -7.04 8.30
CA CYS A 37 -12.49 -8.36 8.72
C CYS A 37 -12.08 -8.41 10.19
N GLY A 38 -12.14 -7.29 10.93
CA GLY A 38 -11.87 -7.24 12.37
C GLY A 38 -10.40 -7.41 12.75
N PHE A 39 -9.46 -7.20 11.83
CA PHE A 39 -8.03 -7.33 12.13
C PHE A 39 -7.58 -6.14 12.99
N ASP A 40 -6.64 -6.40 13.92
CA ASP A 40 -5.93 -5.32 14.57
C ASP A 40 -5.05 -4.55 13.56
N GLN A 41 -4.66 -3.32 13.92
CA GLN A 41 -3.93 -2.42 13.03
C GLN A 41 -2.61 -3.01 12.50
N LEU A 42 -1.85 -3.69 13.36
CA LEU A 42 -0.52 -4.21 13.01
C LEU A 42 -0.64 -5.44 12.13
N LYS A 43 -1.58 -6.35 12.43
CA LYS A 43 -1.91 -7.52 11.61
C LYS A 43 -2.43 -7.10 10.24
N ALA A 44 -3.29 -6.09 10.17
CA ALA A 44 -3.78 -5.55 8.90
C ALA A 44 -2.63 -4.97 8.04
N GLN A 45 -1.71 -4.21 8.64
CA GLN A 45 -0.52 -3.68 7.95
C GLN A 45 0.41 -4.79 7.47
N GLY A 46 0.78 -5.75 8.34
CA GLY A 46 1.65 -6.86 7.97
C GLY A 46 1.04 -7.73 6.86
N THR A 47 -0.26 -8.05 6.97
CA THR A 47 -0.99 -8.81 5.93
C THR A 47 -1.02 -8.05 4.61
N SER A 48 -1.28 -6.74 4.64
CA SER A 48 -1.26 -5.92 3.42
C SER A 48 0.11 -5.92 2.75
N LEU A 49 1.19 -5.83 3.52
CA LEU A 49 2.56 -5.87 2.97
C LEU A 49 2.87 -7.22 2.32
N ALA A 50 2.45 -8.33 2.95
CA ALA A 50 2.61 -9.66 2.38
C ALA A 50 1.89 -9.83 1.04
N ILE A 51 0.65 -9.32 0.94
CA ILE A 51 -0.15 -9.36 -0.30
C ILE A 51 0.48 -8.52 -1.42
N MET A 52 1.10 -7.38 -1.08
CA MET A 52 1.73 -6.50 -2.06
C MET A 52 3.03 -7.05 -2.65
N LEU A 53 3.78 -7.85 -1.89
CA LEU A 53 5.19 -8.11 -2.17
C LEU A 53 5.42 -8.95 -3.45
N PRO A 54 4.73 -10.08 -3.73
CA PRO A 54 4.94 -10.81 -4.99
C PRO A 54 3.95 -10.51 -6.14
N PRO A 55 2.62 -10.62 -6.00
CA PRO A 55 1.74 -10.65 -7.18
C PRO A 55 1.41 -9.25 -7.72
N VAL A 56 1.11 -8.27 -6.86
CA VAL A 56 0.61 -6.97 -7.32
C VAL A 56 1.72 -6.13 -7.95
N GLY A 57 2.87 -6.02 -7.25
CA GLY A 57 3.99 -5.22 -7.72
C GLY A 57 4.61 -5.74 -9.01
N ILE A 58 4.83 -7.06 -9.12
CA ILE A 58 5.49 -7.67 -10.28
C ILE A 58 4.61 -7.57 -11.53
N LEU A 59 3.31 -7.90 -11.43
CA LEU A 59 2.42 -7.89 -12.59
C LEU A 59 2.23 -6.45 -13.13
N ALA A 60 2.04 -5.47 -12.25
CA ALA A 60 1.96 -4.08 -12.64
C ALA A 60 3.28 -3.58 -13.26
N PHE A 61 4.42 -3.91 -12.64
CA PHE A 61 5.75 -3.57 -13.17
C PHE A 61 5.97 -4.09 -14.58
N ILE A 62 5.63 -5.35 -14.85
CA ILE A 62 5.80 -5.95 -16.18
C ILE A 62 5.01 -5.17 -17.23
N GLU A 63 3.77 -4.79 -16.94
CA GLU A 63 2.93 -4.03 -17.88
C GLU A 63 3.54 -2.65 -18.18
N TYR A 64 3.95 -1.90 -17.14
CA TYR A 64 4.60 -0.58 -17.35
C TYR A 64 5.97 -0.70 -18.03
N TYR A 65 6.74 -1.74 -17.70
CA TYR A 65 8.05 -1.99 -18.29
C TYR A 65 7.93 -2.29 -19.79
N ARG A 66 6.96 -3.13 -20.19
CA ARG A 66 6.67 -3.42 -21.60
C ARG A 66 6.28 -2.18 -22.40
N ARG A 67 5.72 -1.16 -21.75
CA ARG A 67 5.37 0.14 -22.35
C ARG A 67 6.50 1.17 -22.32
N GLY A 68 7.69 0.79 -21.84
CA GLY A 68 8.84 1.71 -21.71
C GLY A 68 8.66 2.80 -20.66
N GLN A 69 7.69 2.65 -19.75
CA GLN A 69 7.33 3.66 -18.74
C GLN A 69 8.11 3.51 -17.42
N VAL A 70 9.19 2.71 -17.43
CA VAL A 70 9.93 2.37 -16.21
C VAL A 70 11.39 2.78 -16.32
N SER A 71 11.82 3.66 -15.43
CA SER A 71 13.24 3.98 -15.25
C SER A 71 13.87 2.99 -14.27
N ILE A 72 14.61 2.01 -14.81
CA ILE A 72 15.31 1.00 -14.02
C ILE A 72 16.38 1.64 -13.11
N LYS A 73 17.09 2.65 -13.61
CA LYS A 73 18.11 3.36 -12.82
C LYS A 73 17.52 4.04 -11.59
N ALA A 74 16.41 4.77 -11.76
CA ALA A 74 15.71 5.38 -10.63
C ALA A 74 15.15 4.31 -9.68
N GLY A 75 14.56 3.26 -10.22
CA GLY A 75 13.99 2.15 -9.46
C GLY A 75 15.01 1.47 -8.54
N ILE A 76 16.21 1.15 -9.03
CA ILE A 76 17.27 0.52 -8.24
C ILE A 76 17.71 1.44 -7.09
N LEU A 77 17.97 2.72 -7.38
CA LEU A 77 18.45 3.65 -6.37
C LEU A 77 17.40 3.86 -5.27
N ILE A 78 16.14 4.06 -5.66
CA ILE A 78 15.02 4.18 -4.72
C ILE A 78 14.86 2.90 -3.90
N CYS A 79 14.98 1.72 -4.51
CA CYS A 79 14.84 0.43 -3.84
C CYS A 79 15.82 0.28 -2.66
N ILE A 80 17.10 0.65 -2.86
CA ILE A 80 18.12 0.57 -1.80
C ILE A 80 17.70 1.36 -0.55
N PHE A 81 17.32 2.63 -0.74
CA PHE A 81 16.91 3.48 0.38
C PHE A 81 15.51 3.12 0.91
N LEU A 82 14.64 2.57 0.07
CA LEU A 82 13.33 2.09 0.46
C LEU A 82 13.42 0.90 1.42
N VAL A 83 14.34 -0.05 1.17
CA VAL A 83 14.59 -1.17 2.10
C VAL A 83 14.99 -0.63 3.47
N ILE A 84 15.96 0.28 3.52
CA ILE A 84 16.41 0.90 4.76
C ILE A 84 15.24 1.60 5.46
N GLY A 85 14.57 2.51 4.75
CA GLY A 85 13.45 3.28 5.29
C GLY A 85 12.28 2.42 5.77
N SER A 86 11.97 1.33 5.08
CA SER A 86 10.89 0.41 5.45
C SER A 86 11.17 -0.34 6.75
N VAL A 87 12.41 -0.76 6.98
CA VAL A 87 12.82 -1.43 8.22
C VAL A 87 12.73 -0.47 9.41
N PHE A 88 13.25 0.75 9.26
CA PHE A 88 13.15 1.76 10.32
C PHE A 88 11.71 2.21 10.56
N GLY A 89 10.95 2.45 9.50
CA GLY A 89 9.54 2.83 9.57
C GLY A 89 8.69 1.78 10.27
N ALA A 90 8.90 0.49 9.96
CA ALA A 90 8.21 -0.62 10.64
C ALA A 90 8.56 -0.67 12.13
N LYS A 91 9.85 -0.51 12.50
CA LYS A 91 10.27 -0.47 13.91
C LYS A 91 9.59 0.69 14.65
N ILE A 92 9.62 1.89 14.10
CA ILE A 92 8.97 3.08 14.68
C ILE A 92 7.46 2.82 14.84
N ALA A 93 6.80 2.28 13.81
CA ALA A 93 5.37 2.00 13.83
C ALA A 93 4.95 1.03 14.94
N ASN A 94 5.80 0.05 15.26
CA ASN A 94 5.56 -0.89 16.36
C ASN A 94 5.84 -0.31 17.75
N SER A 95 6.52 0.84 17.85
CA SER A 95 6.89 1.46 19.13
C SER A 95 6.03 2.68 19.52
N VAL A 96 5.18 3.16 18.63
CA VAL A 96 4.31 4.32 18.89
C VAL A 96 2.85 3.92 19.08
N PRO A 97 2.02 4.74 19.76
CA PRO A 97 0.60 4.43 19.92
C PRO A 97 -0.12 4.31 18.58
N ILE A 98 -1.01 3.31 18.47
CA ILE A 98 -1.81 3.02 17.27
C ILE A 98 -2.60 4.27 16.79
N SER A 99 -3.09 5.08 17.74
CA SER A 99 -3.83 6.31 17.44
C SER A 99 -2.98 7.34 16.69
N VAL A 100 -1.68 7.41 16.94
CA VAL A 100 -0.73 8.29 16.26
C VAL A 100 -0.50 7.81 14.83
N ILE A 101 -0.29 6.51 14.62
CA ILE A 101 -0.14 5.92 13.27
C ILE A 101 -1.39 6.15 12.43
N LYS A 102 -2.58 5.92 13.02
CA LYS A 102 -3.86 6.12 12.34
C LYS A 102 -4.05 7.59 11.93
N LYS A 103 -3.82 8.54 12.84
CA LYS A 103 -3.92 9.98 12.55
C LYS A 103 -2.88 10.43 11.52
N GLY A 104 -1.64 9.98 11.65
CA GLY A 104 -0.56 10.29 10.71
C GLY A 104 -0.88 9.81 9.29
N PHE A 105 -1.36 8.58 9.14
CA PHE A 105 -1.81 8.05 7.85
C PHE A 105 -2.96 8.85 7.26
N ALA A 106 -3.96 9.22 8.08
CA ALA A 106 -5.09 10.04 7.63
C ALA A 106 -4.65 11.44 7.15
N ILE A 107 -3.79 12.11 7.90
CA ILE A 107 -3.24 13.43 7.54
C ILE A 107 -2.46 13.33 6.22
N LEU A 108 -1.61 12.30 6.07
CA LEU A 108 -0.86 12.06 4.84
C LEU A 108 -1.79 11.88 3.63
N MET A 109 -2.86 11.10 3.77
CA MET A 109 -3.85 10.89 2.72
C MET A 109 -4.56 12.18 2.31
N ILE A 110 -4.97 12.99 3.28
CA ILE A 110 -5.60 14.29 3.02
C ILE A 110 -4.62 15.21 2.28
N ALA A 111 -3.37 15.29 2.75
CA ALA A 111 -2.34 16.14 2.14
C ALA A 111 -2.06 15.73 0.67
N ILE A 112 -1.93 14.44 0.40
CA ILE A 112 -1.75 13.92 -0.97
C ILE A 112 -2.97 14.24 -1.82
N SER A 113 -4.18 14.01 -1.30
CA SER A 113 -5.43 14.26 -2.02
C SER A 113 -5.57 15.74 -2.40
N ILE A 114 -5.34 16.65 -1.46
CA ILE A 114 -5.37 18.09 -1.69
C ILE A 114 -4.30 18.48 -2.73
N LYS A 115 -3.07 17.97 -2.59
CA LYS A 115 -2.00 18.26 -3.55
C LYS A 115 -2.37 17.80 -4.96
N MET A 116 -2.97 16.63 -5.11
CA MET A 116 -3.39 16.12 -6.42
C MET A 116 -4.51 16.95 -7.03
N LEU A 117 -5.48 17.41 -6.23
CA LEU A 117 -6.57 18.30 -6.69
C LEU A 117 -6.09 19.69 -7.10
N LEU A 118 -5.06 20.20 -6.42
CA LEU A 118 -4.50 21.53 -6.66
C LEU A 118 -3.33 21.52 -7.66
N SER A 119 -2.83 20.34 -8.04
CA SER A 119 -1.80 20.21 -9.07
C SER A 119 -2.40 20.61 -10.42
N LYS A 120 -1.72 21.50 -11.14
CA LYS A 120 -2.05 21.83 -12.53
C LYS A 120 -1.80 20.65 -13.46
#